data_AF-A0A961EV40-F1
#
_entry.id   AF-A0A961EV40-F1
#
_cell.length_a   1.000
_cell.length_b   1.000
_cell.length_c   1.000
_cell.angle_alpha   90.00
_cell.angle_beta   90.00
_cell.angle_gamma   90.00
#
_symmetry.space_group_name_H-M   'P 1'
#
loop_
_entity.id
_entity.type
_entity.pdbx_description
1 polymer ?
#
loop_
_entity_poly.entity_id
_entity_poly.type
_entity_poly.pdbx_seq_one_letter_code
_entity_poly.pdbx_strand_id
1 'polypeptide(L)'
;MSKRSSRVSHASPSIVLPGGPQLERKGSWWAAQLIRGRRAFIRQKIKGLGFRSENLKYEGQTYRVYTGGYGPRELVLLHGFLDTSHVFRR
;
A
#
# COMPACT_ATOMS: atom_id res chain seq x y z
N MET A 1 -38.25 43.93 38.65
CA MET A 1 -38.29 42.84 37.63
C MET A 1 -36.92 42.76 36.95
N SER A 2 -36.04 41.85 37.39
CA SER A 2 -34.67 41.71 36.87
C SER A 2 -34.61 40.54 35.89
N LYS A 3 -34.32 40.81 34.62
CA LYS A 3 -34.18 39.80 33.56
C LYS A 3 -32.88 39.02 33.78
N ARG A 4 -32.99 37.78 34.27
CA ARG A 4 -31.87 36.84 34.36
C ARG A 4 -31.50 36.38 32.94
N SER A 5 -30.44 36.96 32.40
CA SER A 5 -29.81 36.53 31.15
C SER A 5 -29.13 35.18 31.37
N SER A 6 -29.68 34.12 30.78
CA SER A 6 -29.06 32.80 30.70
C SER A 6 -27.91 32.86 29.69
N ARG A 7 -26.67 32.88 30.18
CA ARG A 7 -25.49 32.67 29.34
C ARG A 7 -25.52 31.22 28.83
N VAL A 8 -25.78 31.06 27.54
CA VAL A 8 -25.55 29.82 26.80
C VAL A 8 -24.04 29.58 26.78
N SER A 9 -23.59 28.55 27.49
CA SER A 9 -22.21 28.08 27.43
C SER A 9 -21.97 27.43 26.06
N HIS A 10 -21.20 28.09 25.21
CA HIS A 10 -20.63 27.48 24.02
C HIS A 10 -19.61 26.42 24.47
N ALA A 11 -20.04 25.15 24.53
CA ALA A 11 -19.13 24.03 24.69
C ALA A 11 -18.14 24.05 23.52
N SER A 12 -16.86 24.22 23.83
CA SER A 12 -15.78 24.12 22.84
C SER A 12 -15.84 22.73 22.20
N PRO A 13 -15.80 22.60 20.86
CA PRO A 13 -15.79 21.30 20.22
C PRO A 13 -14.51 20.56 20.62
N SER A 14 -14.61 19.66 21.58
CA SER A 14 -13.53 18.76 21.92
C SER A 14 -13.34 17.82 20.73
N ILE A 15 -12.18 17.92 20.08
CA ILE A 15 -11.78 16.94 19.07
C ILE A 15 -11.65 15.61 19.80
N VAL A 16 -12.66 14.76 19.66
CA VAL A 16 -12.61 13.38 20.15
C VAL A 16 -11.63 12.64 19.25
N LEU A 17 -10.37 12.54 19.70
CA LEU A 17 -9.40 11.70 19.03
C LEU A 17 -9.87 10.24 19.14
N PRO A 18 -9.86 9.48 18.03
CA PRO A 18 -10.27 8.08 18.06
C PRO A 18 -9.37 7.29 19.02
N GLY A 19 -9.97 6.35 19.76
CA GLY A 19 -9.23 5.50 20.69
C GLY A 19 -8.22 4.58 19.98
N GLY A 20 -7.27 4.01 20.73
CA GLY A 20 -6.20 3.14 20.21
C GLY A 20 -6.64 2.10 19.16
N PRO A 21 -7.69 1.30 19.40
CA PRO A 21 -8.17 0.30 18.43
C PRO A 21 -8.69 0.89 17.11
N GLN A 22 -9.24 2.10 17.14
CA GLN A 22 -9.72 2.81 15.95
C GLN A 22 -8.55 3.40 15.15
N LEU A 23 -7.50 3.85 15.84
CA LEU A 23 -6.25 4.30 15.22
C LEU A 23 -5.51 3.15 14.53
N GLU A 24 -5.42 1.97 15.16
CA GLU A 24 -4.81 0.78 14.56
C GLU A 24 -5.53 0.31 13.30
N ARG A 25 -6.88 0.29 13.32
CA ARG A 25 -7.69 -0.02 12.14
C ARG A 25 -7.47 1.00 11.02
N LYS A 26 -7.43 2.29 11.35
CA LYS A 26 -7.17 3.36 10.38
C LYS A 26 -5.75 3.26 9.80
N GLY A 27 -4.75 2.98 10.64
CA GLY A 27 -3.37 2.74 10.24
C GLY A 27 -3.24 1.54 9.31
N SER A 28 -3.86 0.42 9.67
CA SER A 28 -3.91 -0.80 8.85
C SER A 28 -4.61 -0.56 7.51
N TRP A 29 -5.69 0.22 7.50
CA TRP A 29 -6.40 0.59 6.27
C TRP A 29 -5.50 1.41 5.33
N TRP A 30 -4.82 2.44 5.86
CA TRP A 30 -3.87 3.24 5.07
C TRP A 30 -2.69 2.41 4.58
N ALA A 31 -2.12 1.55 5.43
CA ALA A 31 -1.05 0.64 5.04
C ALA A 31 -1.50 -0.27 3.88
N ALA A 32 -2.72 -0.81 3.94
CA ALA A 32 -3.27 -1.62 2.86
C ALA A 32 -3.44 -0.80 1.55
N GLN A 33 -3.90 0.45 1.62
CA GLN A 33 -4.01 1.32 0.44
C GLN A 33 -2.65 1.64 -0.17
N LEU A 34 -1.65 1.98 0.66
CA LEU A 34 -0.28 2.24 0.21
C LEU A 34 0.32 1.00 -0.48
N ILE A 35 0.14 -0.19 0.10
CA ILE A 35 0.59 -1.45 -0.50
C ILE A 35 -0.11 -1.69 -1.84
N ARG A 36 -1.43 -1.46 -1.94
CA ARG A 36 -2.17 -1.60 -3.21
C ARG A 36 -1.66 -0.63 -4.27
N GLY A 37 -1.51 0.64 -3.91
CA GLY A 37 -0.99 1.68 -4.81
C GLY A 37 0.41 1.35 -5.31
N ARG A 38 1.31 0.94 -4.41
CA ARG A 38 2.65 0.50 -4.76
C ARG A 38 2.62 -0.68 -5.75
N ARG A 39 1.81 -1.72 -5.49
CA ARG A 39 1.65 -2.86 -6.39
C ARG A 39 1.10 -2.46 -7.77
N ALA A 40 0.22 -1.47 -7.84
CA ALA A 40 -0.31 -0.96 -9.11
C ALA A 40 0.78 -0.20 -9.90
N PHE A 41 1.52 0.67 -9.23
CA PHE A 41 2.63 1.42 -9.82
C PHE A 41 3.72 0.50 -10.38
N ILE A 42 4.13 -0.51 -9.61
CA ILE A 42 5.11 -1.51 -10.05
C ILE A 42 4.63 -2.24 -11.29
N ARG A 43 3.37 -2.67 -11.33
CA ARG A 43 2.79 -3.34 -12.51
C ARG A 43 2.83 -2.45 -13.74
N GLN A 44 2.53 -1.16 -13.62
CA GLN A 44 2.64 -0.23 -14.76
C GLN A 44 4.08 -0.10 -15.24
N LYS A 45 5.04 0.03 -14.32
CA LYS A 45 6.45 0.14 -14.68
C LYS A 45 6.99 -1.10 -15.38
N ILE A 46 6.64 -2.29 -14.89
CA ILE A 46 6.99 -3.57 -15.50
C ILE A 46 6.43 -3.66 -16.93
N LYS A 47 5.16 -3.28 -17.13
CA LYS A 47 4.57 -3.21 -18.48
C LYS A 47 5.33 -2.24 -19.40
N GLY A 48 5.74 -1.08 -18.88
CA GLY A 48 6.52 -0.10 -19.64
C GLY A 48 7.92 -0.59 -20.05
N LEU A 49 8.43 -1.64 -19.41
CA LEU A 49 9.71 -2.27 -19.74
C LEU A 49 9.55 -3.48 -20.70
N GLY A 50 8.33 -3.78 -21.16
CA GLY A 50 8.07 -4.92 -22.05
C GLY A 50 8.09 -6.29 -21.36
N PHE A 51 8.19 -6.34 -20.03
CA PHE A 51 8.09 -7.59 -19.27
C PHE A 51 6.64 -8.07 -19.20
N ARG A 52 6.45 -9.39 -19.31
CA ARG A 52 5.18 -10.08 -19.13
C ARG A 52 5.05 -10.53 -17.67
N SER A 53 3.82 -10.61 -17.18
CA SER A 53 3.54 -11.11 -15.83
C SER A 53 2.87 -12.46 -15.88
N GLU A 54 3.42 -13.44 -15.17
CA GLU A 54 2.90 -14.81 -15.13
C GLU A 54 2.72 -15.26 -13.68
N ASN A 55 1.81 -16.19 -13.45
CA ASN A 55 1.62 -16.82 -12.15
C ASN A 55 2.24 -18.21 -12.19
N LEU A 56 3.30 -18.43 -11.41
CA LEU A 56 3.95 -19.72 -11.24
C LEU A 56 3.37 -20.41 -9.99
N LYS A 57 2.96 -21.67 -10.12
CA LYS A 57 2.58 -22.51 -8.97
C LYS A 57 3.74 -23.40 -8.59
N TYR A 58 4.18 -23.32 -7.34
CA TYR A 58 5.26 -24.14 -6.80
C TYR A 58 4.99 -24.43 -5.32
N GLU A 59 5.15 -25.69 -4.89
CA GLU A 59 4.91 -26.14 -3.50
C GLU A 59 3.57 -25.64 -2.90
N GLY A 60 2.50 -25.69 -3.70
CA GLY A 60 1.16 -25.25 -3.28
C GLY A 60 0.99 -23.73 -3.17
N GLN A 61 2.03 -22.95 -3.39
CA GLN A 61 1.99 -21.48 -3.38
C GLN A 61 1.95 -20.92 -4.81
N THR A 62 1.29 -19.77 -4.96
CA THR A 62 1.24 -19.04 -6.23
C THR A 62 2.13 -17.82 -6.17
N TYR A 63 3.18 -17.82 -6.99
CA TYR A 63 4.13 -16.73 -7.13
C TYR A 63 3.81 -15.92 -8.38
N ARG A 64 3.89 -14.60 -8.29
CA ARG A 64 3.83 -13.74 -9.47
C ARG A 64 5.25 -13.46 -9.94
N VAL A 65 5.59 -13.98 -11.11
CA VAL A 65 6.87 -13.78 -11.77
C VAL A 65 6.72 -12.80 -12.92
N TYR A 66 7.82 -12.14 -13.27
CA TYR A 66 7.87 -11.23 -14.39
C TYR A 66 9.02 -11.63 -15.31
N THR A 67 8.71 -11.86 -16.58
CA THR A 67 9.61 -12.47 -17.57
C THR A 67 9.74 -11.56 -18.79
N GLY A 68 10.92 -11.52 -19.40
CA GLY A 68 11.20 -10.64 -20.54
C GLY A 68 12.67 -10.21 -20.59
N GLY A 69 12.98 -9.28 -21.48
CA GLY A 69 14.35 -8.93 -21.83
C GLY A 69 14.93 -9.83 -22.91
N TYR A 70 16.04 -9.40 -23.52
CA TYR A 70 16.80 -10.15 -24.52
C TYR A 70 18.25 -10.21 -24.06
N GLY A 71 18.83 -11.41 -24.06
CA GLY A 71 20.21 -11.61 -23.65
C GLY A 71 20.68 -13.02 -23.98
N PRO A 72 22.00 -13.27 -24.01
CA PRO A 72 22.55 -14.58 -24.34
C PRO A 72 22.38 -15.62 -23.22
N ARG A 73 21.93 -15.21 -22.02
CA ARG A 73 21.74 -16.07 -20.86
C ARG A 73 20.48 -15.67 -20.10
N GLU A 74 19.79 -16.67 -19.55
CA GLU A 74 18.68 -16.47 -18.64
C GLU A 74 19.20 -16.06 -17.26
N LEU A 75 18.50 -15.11 -16.62
CA LEU A 75 18.82 -14.61 -15.29
C LEU A 75 17.56 -14.67 -14.42
N VAL A 76 17.69 -15.23 -13.22
CA VAL A 76 16.63 -15.25 -12.21
C VAL A 76 17.00 -14.25 -11.12
N LEU A 77 16.13 -13.27 -10.89
CA LEU A 77 16.39 -12.19 -9.94
C LEU A 77 15.35 -12.24 -8.80
N LEU A 78 15.84 -12.38 -7.56
CA LEU A 78 15.03 -12.48 -6.34
C LEU A 78 15.12 -11.19 -5.55
N HIS A 79 13.98 -10.54 -5.31
CA HIS A 79 13.96 -9.27 -4.60
C HIS A 79 14.03 -9.46 -3.07
N GLY A 80 14.62 -8.49 -2.37
CA GLY A 80 14.74 -8.49 -0.92
C GLY A 80 13.43 -8.18 -0.19
N PHE A 81 13.53 -8.12 1.15
CA PHE A 81 12.42 -7.78 2.04
C PHE A 81 11.88 -6.38 1.76
N LEU A 82 10.55 -6.25 1.64
CA LEU A 82 9.82 -5.05 1.20
C LEU A 82 10.15 -4.55 -0.22
N ASP A 83 11.12 -5.12 -0.91
CA ASP A 83 11.36 -4.86 -2.32
C ASP A 83 10.42 -5.66 -3.23
N THR A 84 10.43 -5.32 -4.51
CA THR A 84 9.69 -6.04 -5.55
C THR A 84 10.56 -6.15 -6.79
N SER A 85 10.20 -7.04 -7.72
CA SER A 85 10.92 -7.30 -8.98
C SER A 85 11.24 -6.07 -9.84
N HIS A 86 10.66 -4.90 -9.56
CA HIS A 86 11.01 -3.63 -10.20
C HIS A 86 12.44 -3.14 -9.86
N VAL A 87 13.05 -3.61 -8.77
CA VAL A 87 14.35 -3.10 -8.30
C VAL A 87 15.50 -3.45 -9.25
N PHE A 88 15.31 -4.42 -10.15
CA PHE A 88 16.34 -4.89 -11.09
C PHE A 88 16.57 -4.00 -12.33
N ARG A 89 16.34 -2.70 -12.20
CA ARG A 89 16.47 -1.72 -13.29
C ARG A 89 17.90 -1.18 -13.46
N ARG A 90 18.92 -1.82 -12.88
CA ARG A 90 20.31 -1.38 -12.97
C ARG A 90 21.13 -2.36 -13.80
#